data_AF-G0PBM9-F1
#
_entry.id   AF-G0PBM9-F1
#
_cell.length_a   1.000
_cell.length_b   1.000
_cell.length_c   1.000
_cell.angle_alpha   90.00
_cell.angle_beta   90.00
_cell.angle_gamma   90.00
#
_symmetry.space_group_name_H-M   'P 1'
#
loop_
_entity.id
_entity.type
_entity.pdbx_description
1 polymer ?
#
loop_
_entity_poly.entity_id
_entity_poly.type
_entity_poly.pdbx_seq_one_letter_code
_entity_poly.pdbx_strand_id
1 'polypeptide(L)'
;MTSSSIPFSFLLFFAFLFASSTGTRSQNDAINECQNKMLEFFKSDEQLKSRHLPPNVLNSEERQLLQQCDSVSDCFENLNVTFSSSRDVRGLVGVVRLLLKPKCDMLRFNSGKFLQCAEKMNLETENMKQRVAEPGDESSGCKLTEKEFLNLFNLVMYECGEGAARDMKINEAMVKNILCIKNT
;
A
#
# COMPACT_ATOMS: atom_id res chain seq x y z
N MET A 1 5.14 23.69 5.29
CA MET A 1 5.83 22.99 6.40
C MET A 1 4.80 22.57 7.43
N THR A 2 4.29 21.34 7.32
CA THR A 2 3.56 20.67 8.40
C THR A 2 4.23 19.31 8.57
N SER A 3 5.03 19.20 9.62
CA SER A 3 5.60 17.94 10.09
C SER A 3 4.43 17.03 10.46
N SER A 4 4.07 16.10 9.58
CA SER A 4 3.17 14.99 9.92
C SER A 4 3.97 13.98 10.71
N SER A 5 4.28 14.34 11.95
CA SER A 5 4.65 13.38 12.98
C SER A 5 3.43 12.48 13.18
N ILE A 6 3.59 11.17 12.93
CA ILE A 6 2.65 10.21 13.51
C ILE A 6 2.74 10.44 15.03
N PRO A 7 1.66 10.91 15.69
CA PRO A 7 1.77 11.30 17.07
C PRO A 7 2.15 10.08 17.90
N PHE A 8 2.91 10.27 18.96
CA PHE A 8 3.16 9.25 20.01
C PHE A 8 1.85 8.54 20.44
N SER A 9 0.71 9.23 20.28
CA SER A 9 -0.65 8.73 20.39
C SER A 9 -1.00 7.53 19.49
N PHE A 10 -0.43 7.40 18.29
CA PHE A 10 -0.65 6.26 17.40
C PHE A 10 0.01 5.00 17.98
N LEU A 11 1.28 5.07 18.38
CA LEU A 11 1.99 3.97 19.07
C LEU A 11 1.33 3.59 20.39
N LEU A 12 0.81 4.58 21.15
CA LEU A 12 0.01 4.34 22.35
C LEU A 12 -1.34 3.69 22.05
N PHE A 13 -1.99 4.06 20.94
CA PHE A 13 -3.24 3.44 20.49
C PHE A 13 -3.02 1.98 20.08
N PHE A 14 -1.89 1.68 19.42
CA PHE A 14 -1.44 0.31 19.22
C PHE A 14 -1.31 -0.37 20.58
N ALA A 15 -0.46 0.11 21.49
CA ALA A 15 -0.30 -0.52 22.81
C ALA A 15 -1.63 -0.76 23.58
N PHE A 16 -2.61 0.15 23.46
CA PHE A 16 -3.93 0.03 24.08
C PHE A 16 -4.84 -1.03 23.44
N LEU A 17 -4.79 -1.22 22.12
CA LEU A 17 -5.57 -2.25 21.42
C LEU A 17 -5.11 -3.68 21.75
N PHE A 18 -3.87 -3.85 22.24
CA PHE A 18 -3.25 -5.17 22.40
C PHE A 18 -3.06 -5.64 23.84
N ALA A 19 -3.29 -4.77 24.83
CA ALA A 19 -3.23 -5.16 26.24
C ALA A 19 -4.37 -6.14 26.67
N SER A 20 -5.36 -6.38 25.80
CA SER A 20 -6.60 -7.09 26.14
C SER A 20 -6.83 -8.43 25.42
N SER A 21 -5.84 -9.04 24.75
CA SER A 21 -6.07 -10.33 24.09
C SER A 21 -6.06 -11.50 25.09
N THR A 22 -7.23 -11.92 25.54
CA THR A 22 -7.45 -13.19 26.25
C THR A 22 -7.47 -14.35 25.25
N GLY A 23 -6.31 -14.69 24.69
CA GLY A 23 -6.12 -15.78 23.73
C GLY A 23 -5.38 -17.00 24.30
N THR A 24 -5.36 -18.10 23.53
CA THR A 24 -4.45 -19.23 23.84
C THR A 24 -2.99 -18.81 23.64
N ARG A 25 -2.02 -19.49 24.28
CA ARG A 25 -0.59 -19.17 24.13
C ARG A 25 -0.16 -19.13 22.65
N SER A 26 -0.56 -20.13 21.86
CA SER A 26 -0.27 -20.19 20.43
C SER A 26 -0.88 -19.03 19.62
N GLN A 27 -2.08 -18.57 20.00
CA GLN A 27 -2.71 -17.41 19.38
C GLN A 27 -1.97 -16.12 19.72
N ASN A 28 -1.59 -15.93 20.99
CA ASN A 28 -0.85 -14.75 21.42
C ASN A 28 0.54 -14.68 20.76
N ASP A 29 1.23 -15.82 20.62
CA ASP A 29 2.53 -15.88 19.95
C ASP A 29 2.42 -15.47 18.47
N ALA A 30 1.42 -16.00 17.75
CA ALA A 30 1.19 -15.64 16.34
C ALA A 30 0.77 -14.17 16.16
N ILE A 31 -0.05 -13.64 17.09
CA ILE A 31 -0.40 -12.22 17.12
C ILE A 31 0.84 -11.35 17.33
N ASN A 32 1.70 -11.70 18.29
CA ASN A 32 2.93 -10.97 18.58
C ASN A 32 3.91 -10.98 17.39
N GLU A 33 3.99 -12.09 16.65
CA GLU A 33 4.80 -12.15 15.42
C GLU A 33 4.32 -11.13 14.38
N CYS A 34 3.02 -11.12 14.08
CA CYS A 34 2.46 -10.18 13.10
C CYS A 34 2.59 -8.72 13.56
N GLN A 35 2.46 -8.46 14.86
CA GLN A 35 2.70 -7.14 15.44
C GLN A 35 4.14 -6.67 15.27
N ASN A 36 5.13 -7.55 15.50
CA ASN A 36 6.53 -7.20 15.33
C ASN A 36 6.83 -6.82 13.88
N LYS A 37 6.31 -7.58 12.91
CA LYS A 37 6.40 -7.24 11.48
C LYS A 37 5.79 -5.87 11.19
N MET A 38 4.63 -5.56 11.79
CA MET A 38 3.95 -4.29 11.60
C MET A 38 4.74 -3.12 12.20
N LEU A 39 5.34 -3.30 13.37
CA LEU A 39 6.19 -2.32 14.02
C LEU A 39 7.43 -2.01 13.16
N GLU A 40 8.07 -3.05 12.62
CA GLU A 40 9.22 -2.91 11.71
C GLU A 40 8.86 -2.18 10.42
N PHE A 41 7.69 -2.49 9.85
CA PHE A 41 7.16 -1.78 8.69
C PHE A 41 7.00 -0.28 8.97
N PHE A 42 6.32 0.11 10.06
CA PHE A 42 6.13 1.52 10.37
C PHE A 42 7.43 2.25 10.69
N LYS A 43 8.37 1.57 11.35
CA LYS A 43 9.70 2.13 11.58
C LYS A 43 10.42 2.40 10.26
N SER A 44 10.35 1.48 9.31
CA SER A 44 10.94 1.65 7.97
C SER A 44 10.23 2.75 7.17
N ASP A 45 8.90 2.85 7.23
CA ASP A 45 8.09 3.91 6.59
C ASP A 45 8.51 5.30 7.09
N GLU A 46 8.63 5.47 8.41
CA GLU A 46 9.08 6.74 9.01
C GLU A 46 10.53 7.07 8.65
N GLN A 47 11.43 6.07 8.67
CA GLN A 47 12.81 6.27 8.27
C GLN A 47 12.92 6.69 6.80
N LEU A 48 12.10 6.13 5.92
CA LEU A 48 12.09 6.50 4.51
C LEU A 48 11.63 7.96 4.32
N LYS A 49 10.55 8.37 4.98
CA LYS A 49 10.04 9.75 4.94
C LYS A 49 11.00 10.78 5.49
N SER A 50 11.83 10.40 6.46
CA SER A 50 12.80 11.30 7.08
C SER A 50 14.04 11.57 6.20
N ARG A 51 14.27 10.74 5.16
CA ARG A 51 15.47 10.80 4.31
C ARG A 51 15.18 11.51 2.99
N HIS A 52 16.07 12.41 2.59
CA HIS A 52 16.14 12.88 1.19
C HIS A 52 17.02 11.93 0.41
N LEU A 53 16.41 11.08 -0.42
CA LEU A 53 17.11 10.06 -1.21
C LEU A 53 17.09 10.41 -2.70
N PRO A 54 18.15 10.07 -3.46
CA PRO A 54 18.10 10.17 -4.91
C PRO A 54 17.05 9.19 -5.48
N PRO A 55 16.40 9.50 -6.63
CA PRO A 55 15.23 8.77 -7.13
C PRO A 55 15.42 7.26 -7.27
N ASN A 56 16.58 6.81 -7.75
CA ASN A 56 16.86 5.38 -7.92
C ASN A 56 16.93 4.63 -6.57
N VAL A 57 17.43 5.28 -5.53
CA VAL A 57 17.51 4.70 -4.17
C VAL A 57 16.14 4.74 -3.50
N LEU A 58 15.39 5.84 -3.68
CA LEU A 58 14.02 5.95 -3.20
C LEU A 58 13.13 4.84 -3.76
N ASN A 59 13.18 4.61 -5.07
CA ASN A 59 12.41 3.54 -5.73
C ASN A 59 12.76 2.13 -5.15
N SER A 60 14.05 1.88 -4.86
CA SER A 60 14.49 0.60 -4.28
C SER A 60 14.00 0.42 -2.84
N GLU A 61 14.04 1.47 -2.04
CA GLU A 61 13.59 1.46 -0.64
C GLU A 61 12.05 1.35 -0.55
N GLU A 62 11.32 2.04 -1.42
CA GLU A 62 9.86 1.90 -1.51
C GLU A 62 9.43 0.48 -1.91
N ARG A 63 10.22 -0.22 -2.74
CA ARG A 63 9.98 -1.64 -3.05
C ARG A 63 10.21 -2.54 -1.86
N GLN A 64 11.26 -2.30 -1.07
CA GLN A 64 11.51 -3.05 0.17
C GLN A 64 10.38 -2.80 1.18
N LEU A 65 9.92 -1.55 1.29
CA LEU A 65 8.81 -1.19 2.16
C LEU A 65 7.49 -1.83 1.70
N LEU A 66 7.26 -1.95 0.39
CA LEU A 66 6.13 -2.70 -0.16
C LEU A 66 6.21 -4.20 0.21
N GLN A 67 7.39 -4.82 0.11
CA GLN A 67 7.59 -6.22 0.53
C GLN A 67 7.31 -6.42 2.03
N GLN A 68 7.73 -5.49 2.87
CA GLN A 68 7.41 -5.52 4.29
C GLN A 68 5.91 -5.40 4.51
N CYS A 69 5.23 -4.49 3.81
CA CYS A 69 3.78 -4.42 3.91
C CYS A 69 3.10 -5.73 3.51
N ASP A 70 3.49 -6.33 2.39
CA ASP A 70 2.90 -7.61 1.95
C ASP A 70 3.11 -8.68 3.01
N SER A 71 4.31 -8.75 3.61
CA SER A 71 4.57 -9.68 4.72
C SER A 71 3.68 -9.43 5.93
N VAL A 72 3.40 -8.18 6.30
CA VAL A 72 2.49 -7.85 7.41
C VAL A 72 1.06 -8.23 7.05
N SER A 73 0.60 -7.85 5.86
CA SER A 73 -0.75 -8.13 5.38
C SER A 73 -1.02 -9.63 5.38
N ASP A 74 -0.11 -10.42 4.80
CA ASP A 74 -0.20 -11.87 4.75
C ASP A 74 -0.23 -12.49 6.16
N CYS A 75 0.56 -11.95 7.09
CA CYS A 75 0.58 -12.43 8.48
C CYS A 75 -0.80 -12.27 9.14
N PHE A 76 -1.43 -11.10 9.01
CA PHE A 76 -2.75 -10.83 9.59
C PHE A 76 -3.89 -11.57 8.88
N GLU A 77 -3.83 -11.73 7.55
CA GLU A 77 -4.80 -12.56 6.83
C GLU A 77 -4.67 -14.04 7.26
N ASN A 78 -3.45 -14.54 7.47
CA ASN A 78 -3.22 -15.88 8.01
C ASN A 78 -3.80 -16.03 9.42
N LEU A 79 -3.64 -15.03 10.30
CA LEU A 79 -4.31 -15.04 11.62
C LEU A 79 -5.83 -15.15 11.47
N ASN A 80 -6.42 -14.42 10.53
CA ASN A 80 -7.86 -14.44 10.27
C ASN A 80 -8.34 -15.82 9.81
N VAL A 81 -7.53 -16.54 9.03
CA VAL A 81 -7.82 -17.91 8.60
C VAL A 81 -7.66 -18.89 9.77
N THR A 82 -6.51 -18.87 10.43
CA THR A 82 -6.15 -19.82 11.51
C THR A 82 -7.05 -19.68 12.74
N PHE A 83 -7.43 -18.46 13.10
CA PHE A 83 -8.26 -18.14 14.27
C PHE A 83 -9.59 -17.50 13.88
N SER A 84 -10.19 -17.97 12.79
CA SER A 84 -11.43 -17.41 12.19
C SER A 84 -12.63 -17.32 13.15
N SER A 85 -12.69 -18.17 14.17
CA SER A 85 -13.73 -18.13 15.21
C SER A 85 -13.49 -17.04 16.28
N SER A 86 -12.25 -16.59 16.44
CA SER A 86 -11.90 -15.55 17.43
C SER A 86 -12.46 -14.20 17.00
N ARG A 87 -13.27 -13.59 17.87
CA ARG A 87 -13.76 -12.23 17.68
C ARG A 87 -12.62 -11.21 17.78
N ASP A 88 -11.69 -11.43 18.71
CA ASP A 88 -10.58 -10.53 18.96
C ASP A 88 -9.63 -10.48 17.77
N VAL A 89 -9.32 -11.64 17.16
CA VAL A 89 -8.50 -11.69 15.94
C VAL A 89 -9.19 -10.99 14.78
N ARG A 90 -10.50 -11.20 14.58
CA ARG A 90 -11.25 -10.49 13.55
C ARG A 90 -11.27 -8.98 13.77
N GLY A 91 -11.47 -8.54 15.01
CA GLY A 91 -11.43 -7.11 15.37
C GLY A 91 -10.05 -6.52 15.07
N LEU A 92 -9.00 -7.23 15.48
CA LEU A 92 -7.62 -6.82 15.23
C LEU A 92 -7.31 -6.74 13.73
N VAL A 93 -7.59 -7.80 12.96
CA VAL A 93 -7.36 -7.82 11.51
C VAL A 93 -8.14 -6.70 10.83
N GLY A 94 -9.36 -6.39 11.29
CA GLY A 94 -10.15 -5.25 10.83
C GLY A 94 -9.43 -3.91 11.03
N VAL A 95 -8.90 -3.67 12.24
CA VAL A 95 -8.14 -2.44 12.54
C VAL A 95 -6.87 -2.36 11.70
N VAL A 96 -6.11 -3.46 11.61
CA VAL A 96 -4.88 -3.50 10.83
C VAL A 96 -5.17 -3.23 9.35
N ARG A 97 -6.22 -3.84 8.79
CA ARG A 97 -6.63 -3.60 7.41
C ARG A 97 -6.94 -2.12 7.16
N LEU A 98 -7.63 -1.44 8.08
CA LEU A 98 -7.93 0.00 7.95
C LEU A 98 -6.67 0.87 7.95
N LEU A 99 -5.65 0.51 8.72
CA LEU A 99 -4.42 1.29 8.87
C LEU A 99 -3.37 0.99 7.80
N LEU A 100 -3.22 -0.29 7.46
CA LEU A 100 -2.15 -0.79 6.60
C LEU A 100 -2.54 -0.68 5.13
N LYS A 101 -3.77 -1.08 4.77
CA LYS A 101 -4.21 -1.14 3.37
C LYS A 101 -3.98 0.15 2.58
N PRO A 102 -4.34 1.35 3.08
CA PRO A 102 -4.13 2.58 2.32
C PRO A 102 -2.65 2.86 2.04
N LYS A 103 -1.77 2.62 3.02
CA LYS A 103 -0.32 2.80 2.86
C LYS A 103 0.26 1.83 1.84
N CYS A 104 -0.24 0.61 1.81
CA CYS A 104 0.29 -0.45 0.96
C CYS A 104 -0.24 -0.37 -0.46
N ASP A 105 -1.51 0.01 -0.63
CA ASP A 105 -2.06 0.35 -1.94
C ASP A 105 -1.26 1.52 -2.55
N MET A 106 -0.89 2.52 -1.74
CA MET A 106 -0.04 3.63 -2.15
C MET A 106 1.38 3.20 -2.55
N LEU A 107 2.06 2.41 -1.71
CA LEU A 107 3.38 1.86 -2.04
C LEU A 107 3.32 0.99 -3.30
N ARG A 108 2.28 0.16 -3.43
CA ARG A 108 2.05 -0.67 -4.61
C ARG A 108 1.84 0.17 -5.87
N PHE A 109 1.18 1.31 -5.76
CA PHE A 109 1.08 2.26 -6.88
C PHE A 109 2.44 2.89 -7.22
N ASN A 110 3.20 3.32 -6.21
CA ASN A 110 4.47 4.05 -6.40
C ASN A 110 5.69 3.18 -6.69
N SER A 111 5.64 1.87 -6.43
CA SER A 111 6.82 1.02 -6.55
C SER A 111 6.51 -0.41 -7.02
N GLY A 112 5.22 -0.75 -7.15
CA GLY A 112 4.75 -2.07 -7.56
C GLY A 112 4.97 -2.38 -9.04
N LYS A 113 4.46 -3.55 -9.46
CA LYS A 113 4.67 -4.11 -10.79
C LYS A 113 4.00 -3.28 -11.88
N PHE A 114 2.88 -2.63 -11.56
CA PHE A 114 2.22 -1.72 -12.49
C PHE A 114 3.12 -0.54 -12.87
N LEU A 115 3.74 0.14 -11.90
CA LEU A 115 4.60 1.27 -12.21
C LEU A 115 5.85 0.83 -12.98
N GLN A 116 6.45 -0.29 -12.61
CA GLN A 116 7.59 -0.87 -13.35
C GLN A 116 7.22 -1.16 -14.80
N CYS A 117 5.99 -1.66 -15.03
CA CYS A 117 5.43 -1.88 -16.35
C CYS A 117 5.23 -0.55 -17.10
N ALA A 118 4.66 0.45 -16.43
CA ALA A 118 4.45 1.78 -16.99
C ALA A 118 5.76 2.44 -17.43
N GLU A 119 6.81 2.34 -16.61
CA GLU A 119 8.16 2.82 -16.93
C GLU A 119 8.73 2.08 -18.17
N LYS A 120 8.59 0.75 -18.22
CA LYS A 120 9.02 -0.06 -19.38
C LYS A 120 8.27 0.31 -20.66
N MET A 121 6.98 0.62 -20.55
CA MET A 121 6.11 0.97 -21.67
C MET A 121 6.20 2.45 -22.07
N ASN A 122 7.02 3.26 -21.39
CA ASN A 122 7.07 4.71 -21.54
C ASN A 122 5.71 5.39 -21.39
N LEU A 123 4.85 4.89 -20.50
CA LEU A 123 3.70 5.65 -20.04
C LEU A 123 4.21 6.88 -19.26
N GLU A 124 3.44 7.95 -19.17
CA GLU A 124 3.84 9.19 -18.48
C GLU A 124 3.97 8.99 -16.95
N THR A 125 5.05 8.35 -16.51
CA THR A 125 5.28 7.90 -15.13
C THR A 125 5.64 9.03 -14.18
N GLU A 126 6.31 10.08 -14.66
CA GLU A 126 6.55 11.30 -13.87
C GLU A 126 5.24 11.97 -13.45
N ASN A 127 4.25 11.99 -14.36
CA ASN A 127 2.90 12.47 -14.06
C ASN A 127 2.17 11.54 -13.08
N MET A 128 2.46 10.23 -13.11
CA MET A 128 1.94 9.27 -12.11
C MET A 128 2.47 9.53 -10.71
N LYS A 129 3.77 9.78 -10.56
CA LYS A 129 4.40 9.98 -9.24
C LYS A 129 4.01 11.31 -8.60
N GLN A 130 3.90 12.39 -9.38
CA GLN A 130 3.57 13.71 -8.85
C GLN A 130 2.12 13.82 -8.35
N ARG A 131 1.13 13.28 -9.09
CA ARG A 131 -0.30 13.38 -8.75
C ARG A 131 -0.70 12.63 -7.48
N VAL A 132 0.13 11.70 -7.05
CA VAL A 132 -0.09 10.90 -5.85
C VAL A 132 0.39 11.60 -4.58
N ALA A 133 1.31 12.56 -4.70
CA ALA A 133 1.90 13.27 -3.57
C ALA A 133 0.98 14.36 -2.98
N GLU A 134 -0.06 14.79 -3.70
CA GLU A 134 -0.93 15.88 -3.26
C GLU A 134 -2.31 15.38 -2.80
N PRO A 135 -2.58 15.28 -1.48
CA PRO A 135 -3.91 15.02 -0.97
C PRO A 135 -4.81 16.24 -1.26
N GLY A 136 -5.83 16.03 -2.09
CA GLY A 136 -6.83 17.05 -2.42
C GLY A 136 -6.67 17.69 -3.79
N ASP A 137 -5.68 17.25 -4.58
CA ASP A 137 -5.52 17.78 -5.92
C ASP A 137 -6.47 17.05 -6.88
N GLU A 138 -7.66 17.63 -7.07
CA GLU A 138 -8.55 17.34 -8.21
C GLU A 138 -7.93 17.86 -9.53
N SER A 139 -6.60 17.80 -9.68
CA SER A 139 -5.94 18.46 -10.80
C SER A 139 -6.16 17.68 -12.10
N SER A 140 -6.82 18.42 -13.00
CA SER A 140 -7.32 18.05 -14.31
C SER A 140 -8.51 17.09 -14.29
N GLY A 141 -9.69 17.60 -14.65
CA GLY A 141 -10.94 16.87 -14.83
C GLY A 141 -10.93 15.83 -15.97
N CYS A 142 -9.76 15.28 -16.29
CA CYS A 142 -9.58 14.24 -17.26
C CYS A 142 -9.41 12.92 -16.50
N LYS A 143 -10.36 12.00 -16.70
CA LYS A 143 -10.31 10.63 -16.21
C LYS A 143 -10.43 9.66 -17.37
N LEU A 144 -9.70 8.56 -17.31
CA LEU A 144 -9.94 7.43 -18.21
C LEU A 144 -11.39 6.95 -18.07
N THR A 145 -12.06 6.81 -19.20
CA THR A 145 -13.32 6.09 -19.28
C THR A 145 -13.11 4.61 -18.92
N GLU A 146 -14.21 3.92 -18.58
CA GLU A 146 -14.15 2.48 -18.30
C GLU A 146 -13.52 1.70 -19.46
N LYS A 147 -13.83 2.08 -20.70
CA LYS A 147 -13.30 1.44 -21.90
C LYS A 147 -11.79 1.65 -22.04
N GLU A 148 -11.31 2.87 -21.82
CA GLU A 148 -9.87 3.15 -21.90
C GLU A 148 -9.09 2.46 -20.77
N PHE A 149 -9.65 2.45 -19.56
CA PHE A 149 -9.08 1.70 -18.45
C PHE A 149 -9.01 0.20 -18.76
N LEU A 150 -10.07 -0.39 -19.33
CA LEU A 150 -10.08 -1.81 -19.69
C LEU A 150 -9.07 -2.13 -20.81
N ASN A 151 -8.94 -1.25 -21.80
CA ASN A 151 -7.94 -1.39 -22.85
C ASN A 151 -6.53 -1.38 -22.28
N LEU A 152 -6.24 -0.41 -21.40
CA LEU A 152 -4.96 -0.33 -20.70
C LEU A 152 -4.73 -1.56 -19.80
N PHE A 153 -5.76 -2.03 -19.09
CA PHE A 153 -5.67 -3.21 -18.24
C PHE A 153 -5.30 -4.45 -19.07
N ASN A 154 -5.94 -4.67 -20.21
CA ASN A 154 -5.64 -5.77 -21.12
C ASN A 154 -4.22 -5.66 -21.68
N LEU A 155 -3.78 -4.45 -22.02
CA LEU A 155 -2.42 -4.21 -22.50
C LEU A 155 -1.38 -4.53 -21.41
N VAL A 156 -1.57 -4.04 -20.18
CA VAL A 156 -0.70 -4.34 -19.03
C VAL A 156 -0.70 -5.84 -18.71
N MET A 157 -1.86 -6.49 -18.76
CA MET A 157 -1.98 -7.93 -18.58
C MET A 157 -1.16 -8.71 -19.62
N TYR A 158 -1.20 -8.28 -20.88
CA TYR A 158 -0.45 -8.91 -21.97
C TYR A 158 1.06 -8.64 -21.89
N GLU A 159 1.48 -7.40 -21.68
CA GLU A 159 2.89 -6.97 -21.73
C GLU A 159 3.67 -7.28 -20.44
N CYS A 160 2.99 -7.33 -19.30
CA CYS A 160 3.60 -7.35 -17.98
C CYS A 160 3.02 -8.41 -17.03
N GLY A 161 1.96 -9.11 -17.45
CA GLY A 161 1.37 -10.22 -16.71
C GLY A 161 0.44 -9.81 -15.57
N GLU A 162 -0.13 -10.85 -14.93
CA GLU A 162 -1.20 -10.71 -13.93
C GLU A 162 -0.83 -9.83 -12.73
N GLY A 163 0.43 -9.89 -12.29
CA GLY A 163 0.89 -9.10 -11.15
C GLY A 163 0.75 -7.59 -11.38
N ALA A 164 1.17 -7.11 -12.56
CA ALA A 164 1.05 -5.70 -12.92
C ALA A 164 -0.42 -5.29 -13.14
N ALA A 165 -1.21 -6.15 -13.78
CA ALA A 165 -2.64 -5.91 -13.98
C ALA A 165 -3.41 -5.84 -12.65
N ARG A 166 -3.06 -6.70 -11.69
CA ARG A 166 -3.64 -6.69 -10.34
C ARG A 166 -3.30 -5.40 -9.59
N ASP A 167 -2.04 -4.97 -9.62
CA ASP A 167 -1.60 -3.72 -9.00
C ASP A 167 -2.35 -2.51 -9.59
N MET A 168 -2.55 -2.51 -10.91
CA MET A 168 -3.34 -1.50 -11.62
C MET A 168 -4.81 -1.50 -11.16
N LYS A 169 -5.43 -2.68 -11.00
CA LYS A 169 -6.84 -2.81 -10.60
C LYS A 169 -7.08 -2.41 -9.15
N ILE A 170 -6.17 -2.77 -8.24
CA ILE A 170 -6.23 -2.34 -6.83
C ILE A 170 -6.24 -0.81 -6.74
N ASN A 171 -5.47 -0.15 -7.61
CA ASN A 171 -5.32 1.30 -7.64
C ASN A 171 -6.12 1.96 -8.76
N GLU A 172 -7.24 1.37 -9.19
CA GLU A 172 -8.01 1.80 -10.36
C GLU A 172 -8.36 3.30 -10.33
N ALA A 173 -8.81 3.82 -9.19
CA ALA A 173 -9.16 5.23 -9.05
C ALA A 173 -7.96 6.15 -9.33
N MET A 174 -6.77 5.79 -8.83
CA MET A 174 -5.55 6.55 -9.07
C MET A 174 -5.14 6.46 -10.54
N VAL A 175 -5.11 5.25 -11.11
CA VAL A 175 -4.75 5.01 -12.51
C VAL A 175 -5.66 5.79 -13.47
N LYS A 176 -6.98 5.76 -13.22
CA LYS A 176 -7.97 6.48 -14.03
C LYS A 176 -7.75 7.99 -14.02
N ASN A 177 -7.23 8.55 -12.93
CA ASN A 177 -7.00 10.00 -12.80
C ASN A 177 -5.67 10.47 -13.40
N ILE A 178 -4.79 9.55 -13.82
CA ILE A 178 -3.42 9.89 -14.20
C ILE A 178 -3.18 9.76 -15.69
N LEU A 179 -3.72 8.72 -16.32
CA LEU A 179 -3.39 8.35 -17.70
C LEU A 179 -4.34 8.93 -18.73
N CYS A 180 -4.71 10.19 -18.60
CA CYS A 180 -5.60 10.79 -19.56
C CYS A 180 -4.88 11.04 -20.89
N ILE A 181 -5.18 10.22 -21.90
CA ILE A 181 -4.72 10.45 -23.26
C ILE A 181 -5.43 11.71 -23.76
N LYS A 182 -4.73 12.84 -23.81
CA LYS A 182 -5.20 13.96 -24.63
C LYS A 182 -5.19 13.46 -26.07
N ASN A 183 -6.37 13.20 -26.63
CA ASN A 183 -6.51 13.08 -28.08
C ASN A 183 -6.13 14.45 -28.67
N THR A 184 -4.88 14.58 -29.11
CA THR A 184 -4.43 15.61 -30.05
C THR A 184 -4.82 15.21 -31.46
#